data_AF-A0A3M1DGS6-F1
#
_entry.id   AF-A0A3M1DGS6-F1
#
_cell.length_a   1.000
_cell.length_b   1.000
_cell.length_c   1.000
_cell.angle_alpha   90.00
_cell.angle_beta   90.00
_cell.angle_gamma   90.00
#
_symmetry.space_group_name_H-M   'P 1'
#
loop_
_entity.id
_entity.type
_entity.pdbx_description
1 polymer ?
#
loop_
_entity_poly.entity_id
_entity_poly.type
_entity_poly.pdbx_seq_one_letter_code
_entity_poly.pdbx_strand_id
1 'polypeptide(L)'
;MKFIHYFWKNLNNCLHIKSCMAQQIILRDLQRPKKANIDEDIGWLGSSLGFVSRKDTAHMMRQILKRVLTGIAEEEGISTERLARELNIAIQRVNYHVRCLVDAGFLYRRKKRIFLRQGSVRAAVEEIRKDANRMFDNLLVIADDIDRSLGLKNRNRLR
;
A
#
# COMPACT_ATOMS: atom_id res chain seq x y z
N MET A 1 -10.45 -23.28 32.54
CA MET A 1 -10.88 -21.88 32.74
C MET A 1 -9.81 -20.93 32.18
N LYS A 2 -10.22 -20.01 31.29
CA LYS A 2 -9.51 -18.79 30.79
C LYS A 2 -8.43 -18.83 29.68
N PHE A 3 -8.02 -19.97 29.11
CA PHE A 3 -7.07 -19.92 27.96
C PHE A 3 -7.71 -20.05 26.57
N ILE A 4 -8.72 -20.92 26.40
CA ILE A 4 -9.38 -21.11 25.09
C ILE A 4 -10.32 -19.93 24.75
N HIS A 5 -10.83 -19.22 25.76
CA HIS A 5 -11.73 -18.08 25.57
C HIS A 5 -10.99 -16.79 25.15
N TYR A 6 -9.67 -16.70 25.37
CA TYR A 6 -8.89 -15.54 24.91
C TYR A 6 -8.42 -15.69 23.46
N PHE A 7 -8.31 -16.92 22.96
CA PHE A 7 -7.92 -17.17 21.57
C PHE A 7 -9.07 -16.93 20.59
N TRP A 8 -10.31 -17.12 21.02
CA TRP A 8 -11.51 -16.85 20.20
C TRP A 8 -11.94 -15.38 20.17
N LYS A 9 -11.59 -14.57 21.18
CA LYS A 9 -11.95 -13.14 21.20
C LYS A 9 -11.14 -12.26 20.24
N ASN A 10 -10.02 -12.75 19.71
CA ASN A 10 -9.20 -12.06 18.71
C ASN A 10 -9.47 -12.51 17.26
N LEU A 11 -10.46 -13.38 17.03
CA LEU A 11 -10.95 -13.74 15.69
C LEU A 11 -12.12 -12.86 15.22
N ASN A 12 -12.67 -11.99 16.08
CA ASN A 12 -13.83 -11.14 15.76
C ASN A 12 -13.53 -9.85 14.98
N ASN A 13 -12.37 -9.74 14.33
CA ASN A 13 -12.18 -8.78 13.23
C ASN A 13 -12.09 -9.45 11.85
N CYS A 14 -12.45 -10.73 11.74
CA CYS A 14 -12.84 -11.34 10.47
C CYS A 14 -14.28 -10.99 10.14
N LEU A 15 -14.51 -9.80 9.57
CA LEU A 15 -15.65 -9.52 8.70
C LEU A 15 -15.29 -8.38 7.75
N HIS A 16 -14.36 -8.67 6.84
CA HIS A 16 -14.50 -8.23 5.47
C HIS A 16 -13.84 -9.25 4.53
N ILE A 17 -14.70 -10.13 3.99
CA ILE A 17 -14.84 -10.47 2.57
C ILE A 17 -13.59 -11.00 1.84
N LYS A 18 -13.75 -12.18 1.23
CA LYS A 18 -12.96 -12.70 0.10
C LYS A 18 -12.26 -11.57 -0.69
N SER A 19 -10.93 -11.50 -0.65
CA SER A 19 -10.24 -10.69 -1.66
C SER A 19 -10.25 -11.47 -2.98
N CYS A 20 -11.33 -11.26 -3.73
CA CYS A 20 -11.18 -11.13 -5.18
C CYS A 20 -10.15 -10.02 -5.41
N MET A 21 -9.24 -10.24 -6.35
CA MET A 21 -8.18 -9.37 -6.85
C MET A 21 -8.58 -7.88 -7.06
N ALA A 22 -8.80 -7.13 -5.99
CA ALA A 22 -9.10 -5.71 -6.04
C ALA A 22 -7.82 -4.96 -5.68
N GLN A 23 -7.16 -4.40 -6.68
CA GLN A 23 -6.07 -3.46 -6.47
C GLN A 23 -6.64 -2.20 -5.81
N GLN A 24 -6.04 -1.78 -4.70
CA GLN A 24 -6.48 -0.59 -3.96
C GLN A 24 -5.33 0.41 -3.89
N ILE A 25 -5.57 1.61 -4.41
CA ILE A 25 -4.62 2.72 -4.36
C ILE A 25 -5.18 3.79 -3.43
N ILE A 26 -4.42 4.17 -2.41
CA ILE A 26 -4.73 5.30 -1.52
C ILE A 26 -3.73 6.41 -1.84
N LEU A 27 -4.22 7.62 -2.13
CA LEU A 27 -3.40 8.80 -2.29
C LEU A 27 -3.81 9.85 -1.26
N ARG A 28 -2.84 10.33 -0.49
CA ARG A 28 -3.02 11.40 0.49
C ARG A 28 -2.18 12.60 0.10
N ASP A 29 -2.79 13.76 0.09
CA ASP A 29 -2.08 15.02 -0.06
C ASP A 29 -1.44 15.42 1.27
N LEU A 30 -0.13 15.22 1.38
CA LEU A 30 0.65 15.50 2.58
C LEU A 30 1.73 16.52 2.23
N GLN A 31 1.99 17.48 3.13
CA GLN A 31 3.08 18.42 2.95
C GLN A 31 4.41 17.68 2.78
N ARG A 32 5.11 18.01 1.69
CA ARG A 32 6.43 17.46 1.38
C ARG A 32 7.45 17.87 2.46
N PRO A 33 8.40 16.99 2.84
CA PRO A 33 9.49 17.35 3.74
C PRO A 33 10.28 18.54 3.18
N LYS A 34 10.57 19.53 4.04
CA LYS A 34 11.25 20.77 3.64
C LYS A 34 12.76 20.58 3.46
N LYS A 35 13.34 19.56 4.08
CA LYS A 35 14.77 19.23 4.05
C LYS A 35 14.93 17.84 3.45
N ALA A 36 15.99 17.66 2.66
CA ALA A 36 16.33 16.34 2.13
C ALA A 36 16.79 15.42 3.28
N ASN A 37 16.01 14.40 3.58
CA ASN A 37 16.35 13.36 4.53
C ASN A 37 15.70 12.06 4.04
N ILE A 38 16.51 11.06 3.71
CA ILE A 38 16.04 9.83 3.09
C ILE A 38 15.01 9.07 3.96
N ASP A 39 15.16 9.11 5.28
CA ASP A 39 14.23 8.43 6.19
C ASP A 39 12.89 9.17 6.28
N GLU A 40 12.93 10.51 6.24
CA GLU A 40 11.73 11.34 6.15
C GLU A 40 11.05 11.19 4.79
N ASP A 41 11.81 11.12 3.69
CA ASP A 41 11.30 10.96 2.33
C ASP A 41 10.63 9.59 2.14
N ILE A 42 11.25 8.51 2.62
CA ILE A 42 10.66 7.16 2.64
C ILE A 42 9.37 7.16 3.48
N GLY A 43 9.39 7.84 4.62
CA GLY A 43 8.22 7.97 5.48
C GLY A 43 7.08 8.76 4.86
N TRP A 44 7.41 9.87 4.21
CA TRP A 44 6.46 10.69 3.49
C TRP A 44 5.85 9.90 2.34
N LEU A 45 6.65 9.25 1.49
CA LEU A 45 6.17 8.45 0.37
C LEU A 45 5.19 7.37 0.83
N GLY A 46 5.56 6.61 1.87
CA GLY A 46 4.69 5.56 2.38
C GLY A 46 3.40 6.10 3.00
N SER A 47 3.45 7.26 3.65
CA SER A 47 2.26 7.91 4.21
C SER A 47 1.34 8.44 3.11
N SER A 48 1.91 9.00 2.04
CA SER A 48 1.19 9.50 0.87
C SER A 48 0.47 8.38 0.12
N LEU A 49 1.08 7.19 0.03
CA LEU A 49 0.46 5.98 -0.55
C LEU A 49 -0.49 5.24 0.41
N GLY A 50 -0.77 5.80 1.59
CA GLY A 50 -1.72 5.25 2.55
C GLY A 50 -1.23 4.04 3.35
N PHE A 51 0.08 3.74 3.36
CA PHE A 51 0.66 2.59 4.06
C PHE A 51 0.65 2.71 5.59
N VAL A 52 0.27 3.88 6.10
CA VAL A 52 0.27 4.23 7.52
C VAL A 52 -1.14 4.60 7.96
N SER A 53 -1.74 3.79 8.84
CA SER A 53 -3.11 4.04 9.33
C SER A 53 -3.16 4.57 10.78
N ARG A 54 -2.12 4.37 11.60
CA ARG A 54 -2.02 4.84 12.99
C ARG A 54 -0.61 5.33 13.33
N LYS A 55 -0.47 6.33 14.22
CA LYS A 55 0.82 6.89 14.67
C LYS A 55 1.83 5.81 15.08
N ASP A 56 1.39 4.80 15.83
CA ASP A 56 2.26 3.71 16.32
C ASP A 56 2.71 2.74 15.20
N THR A 57 1.93 2.62 14.12
CA THR A 57 2.31 1.81 12.95
C THR A 57 3.20 2.54 11.95
N ALA A 58 3.28 3.88 12.04
CA ALA A 58 4.05 4.70 11.11
C ALA A 58 5.55 4.40 11.18
N HIS A 59 6.08 4.26 12.38
CA HIS A 59 7.49 3.95 12.59
C HIS A 59 7.86 2.57 12.04
N MET A 60 7.01 1.56 12.27
CA MET A 60 7.25 0.20 11.80
C MET A 60 7.18 0.08 10.28
N MET A 61 6.19 0.71 9.64
CA MET A 61 6.09 0.73 8.18
C MET A 61 7.31 1.42 7.56
N ARG A 62 7.78 2.53 8.14
CA ARG A 62 9.02 3.19 7.70
C ARG A 62 10.22 2.25 7.77
N GLN A 63 10.40 1.55 8.89
CA GLN A 63 11.52 0.61 9.03
C GLN A 63 11.44 -0.54 8.04
N ILE A 64 10.25 -1.13 7.85
CA ILE A 64 10.05 -2.21 6.87
C ILE A 64 10.32 -1.72 5.46
N LEU A 65 9.77 -0.57 5.07
CA LEU A 65 9.98 -0.01 3.75
C LEU A 65 11.46 0.32 3.51
N LYS A 66 12.13 0.96 4.48
CA LYS A 66 13.57 1.21 4.42
C LYS A 66 14.36 -0.09 4.23
N ARG A 67 14.10 -1.11 5.06
CA ARG A 67 14.81 -2.39 4.96
C ARG A 67 14.53 -3.13 3.66
N VAL A 68 13.30 -3.06 3.15
CA VAL A 68 12.97 -3.63 1.84
C VAL A 68 13.77 -2.93 0.73
N LEU A 69 13.79 -1.60 0.73
CA LEU A 69 14.51 -0.83 -0.30
C LEU A 69 16.02 -1.05 -0.22
N THR A 70 16.61 -1.06 0.98
CA THR A 70 18.02 -1.37 1.19
C THR A 70 18.35 -2.80 0.77
N GLY A 71 17.53 -3.78 1.17
CA GLY A 71 17.75 -5.18 0.79
C GLY A 71 17.62 -5.44 -0.71
N ILE A 72 16.76 -4.70 -1.41
CA ILE A 72 16.64 -4.74 -2.88
C ILE A 72 17.82 -4.05 -3.57
N ALA A 73 18.44 -3.05 -2.92
CA ALA A 73 19.64 -2.41 -3.45
C ALA A 73 20.89 -3.28 -3.25
N GLU A 74 20.95 -4.05 -2.17
CA GLU A 74 22.05 -4.97 -1.85
C GLU A 74 21.98 -6.28 -2.66
N GLU A 75 20.78 -6.81 -2.89
CA GLU A 75 20.54 -8.09 -3.55
C GLU A 75 19.31 -8.02 -4.47
N GLU A 76 19.17 -8.97 -5.40
CA GLU A 76 17.93 -9.11 -6.19
C GLU A 76 16.75 -9.62 -5.33
N GLY A 77 16.16 -8.71 -4.55
CA GLY A 77 14.97 -8.92 -3.73
C GLY A 77 15.25 -9.39 -2.30
N ILE A 78 14.27 -9.27 -1.41
CA ILE A 78 14.42 -9.62 0.02
C ILE A 78 13.36 -10.63 0.48
N SER A 79 13.71 -11.56 1.38
CA SER A 79 12.72 -12.51 1.94
C SER A 79 12.03 -11.95 3.18
N THR A 80 10.80 -12.41 3.45
CA THR A 80 10.07 -12.05 4.67
C THR A 80 10.83 -12.53 5.93
N GLU A 81 11.47 -13.69 5.87
CA GLU A 81 12.24 -14.27 6.97
C GLU A 81 13.48 -13.43 7.31
N ARG A 82 14.15 -12.87 6.29
CA ARG A 82 15.27 -11.94 6.48
C ARG A 82 14.79 -10.65 7.14
N LEU A 83 13.72 -10.05 6.61
CA LEU A 83 13.11 -8.84 7.21
C LEU A 83 12.70 -9.04 8.67
N ALA A 84 12.06 -10.17 8.99
CA ALA A 84 11.62 -10.48 10.34
C ALA A 84 12.80 -10.58 11.32
N ARG A 85 13.90 -11.21 10.88
CA ARG A 85 15.13 -11.36 11.65
C ARG A 85 15.83 -10.03 11.87
N GLU A 86 16.03 -9.24 10.81
CA GLU A 86 16.73 -7.95 10.87
C GLU A 86 15.99 -6.90 11.69
N LEU A 87 14.65 -6.94 11.68
CA LEU A 87 13.80 -6.01 12.41
C LEU A 87 13.40 -6.52 13.80
N ASN A 88 13.76 -7.76 14.16
CA ASN A 88 13.35 -8.42 15.39
C ASN A 88 11.82 -8.36 15.62
N ILE A 89 11.03 -8.68 14.59
CA ILE A 89 9.56 -8.70 14.66
C ILE A 89 9.00 -10.00 14.09
N ALA A 90 7.78 -10.35 14.49
CA ALA A 90 7.09 -11.53 14.00
C ALA A 90 6.89 -11.50 12.46
N ILE A 91 7.12 -12.64 11.80
CA ILE A 91 6.94 -12.83 10.35
C ILE A 91 5.55 -12.38 9.89
N GLN A 92 4.51 -12.64 10.69
CA GLN A 92 3.13 -12.25 10.41
C GLN A 92 2.97 -10.73 10.29
N ARG A 93 3.70 -9.98 11.11
CA ARG A 93 3.71 -8.52 11.11
C ARG A 93 4.42 -7.95 9.89
N VAL A 94 5.56 -8.54 9.49
CA VAL A 94 6.20 -8.21 8.21
C VAL A 94 5.25 -8.48 7.04
N ASN A 95 4.62 -9.66 7.01
CA ASN A 95 3.72 -10.05 5.94
C ASN A 95 2.50 -9.12 5.83
N TYR A 96 1.98 -8.64 6.94
CA TYR A 96 0.92 -7.62 6.95
C TYR A 96 1.36 -6.36 6.20
N HIS A 97 2.50 -5.77 6.57
CA HIS A 97 2.98 -4.54 5.94
C HIS A 97 3.37 -4.74 4.47
N VAL A 98 4.05 -5.85 4.15
CA VAL A 98 4.41 -6.17 2.75
C VAL A 98 3.16 -6.40 1.91
N ARG A 99 2.10 -7.00 2.46
CA ARG A 99 0.83 -7.15 1.73
C ARG A 99 0.25 -5.78 1.38
N CYS A 100 0.19 -4.82 2.31
CA CYS A 100 -0.28 -3.47 1.98
C CYS A 100 0.51 -2.81 0.84
N LEU A 101 1.82 -3.03 0.80
CA LEU A 101 2.69 -2.52 -0.27
C LEU A 101 2.47 -3.23 -1.61
N VAL A 102 2.12 -4.52 -1.58
CA VAL A 102 1.78 -5.32 -2.78
C VAL A 102 0.41 -4.94 -3.31
N ASP A 103 -0.59 -4.82 -2.44
CA ASP A 103 -1.98 -4.49 -2.81
C ASP A 103 -2.08 -3.09 -3.45
N ALA A 104 -1.20 -2.17 -3.03
CA ALA A 104 -1.08 -0.85 -3.64
C ALA A 104 -0.26 -0.82 -4.95
N GLY A 105 0.31 -1.96 -5.36
CA GLY A 105 1.10 -2.07 -6.59
C GLY A 105 2.51 -1.49 -6.47
N PHE A 106 3.02 -1.22 -5.27
CA PHE A 106 4.37 -0.71 -5.04
C PHE A 106 5.43 -1.82 -5.04
N LEU A 107 5.11 -2.95 -4.39
CA LEU A 107 5.94 -4.15 -4.38
C LEU A 107 5.26 -5.29 -5.12
N TYR A 108 6.02 -6.31 -5.46
CA TYR A 108 5.48 -7.60 -5.89
C TYR A 108 6.29 -8.74 -5.27
N ARG A 109 5.66 -9.92 -5.19
CA ARG A 109 6.33 -11.15 -4.75
C ARG A 109 6.60 -12.04 -5.95
N ARG A 110 7.81 -12.60 -6.02
CA ARG A 110 8.15 -13.68 -6.96
C ARG A 110 8.90 -14.76 -6.19
N LYS A 111 8.38 -15.99 -6.24
CA LYS A 111 8.83 -17.09 -5.36
C LYS A 111 8.74 -16.66 -3.87
N LYS A 112 9.85 -16.70 -3.14
CA LYS A 112 9.95 -16.32 -1.71
C LYS A 112 10.61 -14.95 -1.49
N ARG A 113 10.71 -14.12 -2.54
CA ARG A 113 11.38 -12.81 -2.47
C ARG A 113 10.41 -11.69 -2.85
N ILE A 114 10.67 -10.53 -2.26
CA ILE A 114 9.95 -9.28 -2.40
C ILE A 114 10.79 -8.36 -3.26
N PHE A 115 10.16 -7.73 -4.25
CA PHE A 115 10.80 -6.89 -5.24
C PHE A 115 10.04 -5.57 -5.39
N LEU A 116 10.77 -4.56 -5.86
CA LEU A 116 10.23 -3.27 -6.22
C LEU A 116 9.68 -3.32 -7.64
N ARG A 117 8.45 -2.83 -7.85
CA ARG A 117 7.85 -2.84 -9.18
C ARG A 117 8.71 -2.01 -10.14
N GLN A 118 9.03 -2.60 -11.30
CA GLN A 118 9.91 -1.98 -12.32
C GLN A 118 11.32 -1.58 -11.80
N GLY A 119 11.78 -2.17 -10.68
CA GLY A 119 13.18 -2.07 -10.23
C GLY A 119 13.60 -0.76 -9.55
N SER A 120 12.76 0.29 -9.53
CA SER A 120 13.08 1.54 -8.84
C SER A 120 11.84 2.19 -8.22
N VAL A 121 12.04 3.03 -7.20
CA VAL A 121 10.93 3.70 -6.50
C VAL A 121 10.17 4.61 -7.46
N ARG A 122 10.91 5.34 -8.30
CA ARG A 122 10.34 6.19 -9.34
C ARG A 122 9.47 5.40 -10.32
N ALA A 123 9.97 4.27 -10.82
CA ALA A 123 9.22 3.44 -11.76
C ALA A 123 8.00 2.78 -11.10
N ALA A 124 8.11 2.36 -9.83
CA ALA A 124 6.96 1.86 -9.08
C ALA A 124 5.87 2.93 -8.92
N VAL A 125 6.23 4.17 -8.58
CA VAL A 125 5.27 5.29 -8.47
C VAL A 125 4.65 5.63 -9.82
N GLU A 126 5.44 5.61 -10.89
CA GLU A 126 4.96 5.82 -12.26
C GLU A 126 3.91 4.78 -12.67
N GLU A 127 4.15 3.52 -12.32
CA GLU A 127 3.19 2.45 -12.55
C GLU A 127 1.91 2.60 -11.73
N ILE A 128 2.01 2.98 -10.45
CA ILE A 128 0.85 3.28 -9.60
C ILE A 128 0.02 4.42 -10.21
N ARG A 129 0.68 5.45 -10.77
CA ARG A 129 0.01 6.56 -11.47
C ARG A 129 -0.80 6.04 -12.67
N LYS A 130 -0.22 5.17 -13.49
CA LYS A 130 -0.93 4.56 -14.64
C LYS A 130 -2.11 3.71 -14.17
N ASP A 131 -1.93 2.95 -13.09
CA ASP A 131 -3.00 2.13 -12.52
C ASP A 131 -4.16 3.01 -12.04
N ALA A 132 -3.86 4.09 -11.30
CA ALA A 132 -4.86 5.04 -10.82
C ALA A 132 -5.60 5.72 -11.98
N ASN A 133 -4.89 6.15 -13.03
CA ASN A 133 -5.53 6.74 -14.22
C ASN A 133 -6.48 5.75 -14.90
N ARG A 134 -6.07 4.49 -15.08
CA ARG A 134 -6.95 3.44 -15.63
C ARG A 134 -8.18 3.20 -14.74
N MET A 135 -8.02 3.26 -13.42
CA MET A 135 -9.15 3.18 -12.49
C MET A 135 -10.10 4.35 -12.68
N PHE A 136 -9.59 5.58 -12.82
CA PHE A 136 -10.40 6.76 -13.09
C PHE A 136 -11.13 6.68 -14.43
N ASP A 137 -10.47 6.23 -15.50
CA ASP A 137 -11.07 6.07 -16.82
C ASP A 137 -12.31 5.14 -16.73
N ASN A 138 -12.17 4.00 -16.04
CA ASN A 138 -13.28 3.07 -15.83
C ASN A 138 -14.42 3.68 -14.99
N LEU A 139 -14.07 4.45 -13.94
CA LEU A 139 -15.07 5.14 -13.12
C LEU A 139 -15.84 6.19 -13.92
N LEU A 140 -15.16 6.92 -14.80
CA LEU A 140 -15.77 7.94 -15.65
C LEU A 140 -16.76 7.35 -16.65
N VAL A 141 -16.46 6.18 -17.23
CA VAL A 141 -17.40 5.48 -18.13
C VAL A 141 -18.71 5.19 -17.40
N ILE A 142 -18.64 4.58 -16.21
CA ILE A 142 -19.84 4.23 -15.44
C ILE A 142 -20.56 5.49 -14.94
N ALA A 143 -19.83 6.54 -14.56
CA ALA A 143 -20.44 7.82 -14.16
C ALA A 143 -21.20 8.47 -15.32
N ASP A 144 -20.66 8.46 -16.54
CA ASP A 144 -21.33 9.00 -17.73
C ASP A 144 -22.61 8.22 -18.07
N ASP A 145 -22.58 6.88 -17.93
CA ASP A 145 -23.78 6.05 -18.12
C ASP A 145 -24.87 6.38 -17.09
N ILE A 146 -24.50 6.62 -15.83
CA ILE A 146 -25.42 7.05 -14.76
C ILE A 146 -26.01 8.43 -15.08
N ASP A 147 -25.16 9.40 -15.44
CA ASP A 147 -25.58 10.76 -15.77
C ASP A 147 -26.59 10.78 -16.92
N ARG A 148 -26.30 10.03 -18.00
CA ARG A 148 -27.20 9.88 -19.15
C ARG A 148 -28.52 9.22 -18.79
N SER A 149 -28.48 8.13 -18.02
CA SER A 149 -29.66 7.35 -17.64
C SER A 149 -30.62 8.13 -16.73
N LEU A 150 -30.07 8.97 -15.86
CA LEU A 150 -30.83 9.78 -14.91
C LEU A 150 -31.14 11.21 -15.42
N GLY A 151 -30.64 11.57 -16.61
CA GLY A 151 -30.77 12.91 -17.16
C GLY A 151 -30.05 13.98 -16.34
N LEU A 152 -29.00 13.61 -15.58
CA LEU A 152 -28.19 14.55 -14.81
C LEU A 152 -27.41 15.43 -15.77
N LYS A 153 -27.48 16.75 -15.54
CA LYS A 153 -26.70 17.74 -16.27
C LYS A 153 -25.78 18.42 -15.29
N ASN A 154 -24.50 18.51 -15.65
CA ASN A 154 -23.55 19.31 -14.90
C ASN A 154 -24.00 20.77 -14.92
N ARG A 155 -24.28 21.34 -13.74
CA ARG A 155 -24.73 22.74 -13.58
C ARG A 155 -23.71 23.76 -14.13
N ASN A 156 -22.45 23.35 -14.29
CA ASN A 156 -21.32 24.20 -14.66
C ASN A 156 -20.64 23.87 -16.01
N ARG A 157 -21.34 23.33 -17.01
CA ARG A 157 -20.89 23.51 -18.42
C ARG A 157 -21.42 24.83 -18.97
N LEU A 158 -20.96 25.95 -18.41
CA LEU A 158 -20.96 27.24 -19.11
C LEU A 158 -19.51 27.55 -19.47
N ARG A 159 -19.18 27.19 -20.71
CA ARG A 159 -17.98 27.56 -21.50
C ARG A 159 -16.62 27.08 -21.00
#